data_AF-A0A1H7T6Y2-F1
#
_entry.id   AF-A0A1H7T6Y2-F1
#
_cell.length_a   1.000
_cell.length_b   1.000
_cell.length_c   1.000
_cell.angle_alpha   90.00
_cell.angle_beta   90.00
_cell.angle_gamma   90.00
#
_symmetry.space_group_name_H-M   'P 1'
#
loop_
_entity.id
_entity.type
_entity.pdbx_description
1 polymer ?
#
loop_
_entity_poly.entity_id
_entity_poly.type
_entity_poly.pdbx_seq_one_letter_code
_entity_poly.pdbx_strand_id
1 'polypeptide(L)'
;MDSKRANGNFSNREIISMIRNRLDEAGHADVTVSRLWIDEDTVGYPFLLHVPVGAELTVPLRPREDIAYANDAEAIGRHAGHFAAALINLKRAEKMLGKYARDVRRAAVSEIAAARAEGLDILLERVGFKPTYAYHLTHSSWKEAALHILGEVTVRHTSFYLRPETSVLWVEEPADVARELEDLKEEQRGRQDEVVELEARGFDLEVDAITLDLLNAHGLDAAAVLREVWKEQCVNLRVEDRGRETHLSLVSFSGKVTASFELENAYWNGEHLWFTGDEQAKDYKHLVGQPLGESVRHPVFASRRVVDVVHRHADHIVLDLSEKVLFDADTGRLFREEVLAA
;
A
#
# COMPACT_ATOMS: atom_id res chain seq x y z
N MET A 1 5.93 8.57 14.48
CA MET A 1 6.06 7.33 15.29
C MET A 1 7.36 6.66 14.90
N ASP A 2 8.44 6.99 15.62
CA ASP A 2 9.76 6.41 15.43
C ASP A 2 9.81 5.03 16.12
N SER A 3 9.62 3.93 15.37
CA SER A 3 10.00 2.60 15.84
C SER A 3 11.48 2.32 15.55
N LYS A 4 12.37 3.19 16.05
CA LYS A 4 13.81 2.92 16.00
C LYS A 4 14.23 2.15 17.25
N ARG A 5 14.60 0.88 17.01
CA ARG A 5 15.50 0.01 17.79
C ARG A 5 14.96 -0.57 19.10
N ALA A 6 14.27 -1.70 18.98
CA ALA A 6 14.58 -2.84 19.84
C ALA A 6 15.72 -3.64 19.18
N ASN A 7 16.95 -3.13 19.26
CA ASN A 7 18.12 -3.92 18.91
C ASN A 7 18.25 -5.02 19.97
N GLY A 8 17.81 -6.24 19.64
CA GLY A 8 18.24 -7.43 20.36
C GLY A 8 19.77 -7.49 20.37
N ASN A 9 20.36 -7.75 21.53
CA ASN A 9 21.80 -7.66 21.84
C ASN A 9 22.69 -8.72 21.16
N PHE A 10 22.30 -9.28 20.00
CA PHE A 10 22.99 -10.40 19.37
C PHE A 10 23.36 -10.10 17.94
N SER A 11 24.63 -10.32 17.63
CA SER A 11 25.16 -10.13 16.29
C SER A 11 24.71 -11.26 15.35
N ASN A 12 24.53 -10.95 14.07
CA ASN A 12 24.35 -11.95 13.02
C ASN A 12 25.37 -13.09 13.06
N ARG A 13 26.60 -12.78 13.50
CA ARG A 13 27.67 -13.76 13.66
C ARG A 13 27.34 -14.80 14.73
N GLU A 14 26.77 -14.38 15.86
CA GLU A 14 26.38 -15.26 16.95
C GLU A 14 25.21 -16.16 16.53
N ILE A 15 24.16 -15.59 15.93
CA ILE A 15 23.01 -16.38 15.45
C ILE A 15 23.45 -17.44 14.44
N ILE A 16 24.27 -17.08 13.44
CA ILE A 16 24.79 -18.05 12.45
C ILE A 16 25.65 -19.12 13.11
N SER A 17 26.51 -18.74 14.06
CA SER A 17 27.34 -19.71 14.79
C SER A 17 26.48 -20.69 15.58
N MET A 18 25.42 -20.21 16.23
CA MET A 18 24.49 -21.05 16.99
C MET A 18 23.71 -21.99 16.06
N ILE A 19 23.25 -21.50 14.90
CA ILE A 19 22.60 -22.34 13.89
C ILE A 19 23.55 -23.46 13.42
N ARG A 20 24.82 -23.14 13.13
CA ARG A 20 25.84 -24.15 12.75
C ARG A 20 26.04 -25.19 13.84
N ASN A 21 26.23 -24.76 15.08
CA ASN A 21 26.38 -25.68 16.21
C ASN A 21 25.17 -26.61 16.33
N ARG A 22 23.94 -26.09 16.15
CA ARG A 22 22.72 -26.91 16.16
C ARG A 22 22.64 -27.91 15.00
N LEU A 23 23.11 -27.52 13.81
CA LEU A 23 23.21 -28.44 12.67
C LEU A 23 24.24 -29.54 12.94
N ASP A 24 25.40 -29.19 13.49
CA ASP A 24 26.46 -30.15 13.82
C ASP A 24 26.01 -31.14 14.91
N GLU A 25 25.36 -30.65 15.98
CA GLU A 25 24.75 -31.46 17.04
C GLU A 25 23.71 -32.45 16.48
N ALA A 26 22.96 -32.05 15.45
CA ALA A 26 21.97 -32.88 14.77
C ALA A 26 22.58 -33.83 13.71
N GLY A 27 23.91 -33.83 13.52
CA GLY A 27 24.57 -34.66 12.51
C GLY A 27 24.42 -34.16 11.07
N HIS A 28 24.14 -32.86 10.89
CA HIS A 28 23.83 -32.21 9.63
C HIS A 28 24.83 -31.09 9.26
N ALA A 29 26.11 -31.31 9.56
CA ALA A 29 27.21 -30.41 9.18
C ALA A 29 27.33 -30.19 7.66
N ASP A 30 26.69 -31.04 6.85
CA ASP A 30 26.59 -30.94 5.40
C ASP A 30 25.56 -29.88 4.92
N VAL A 31 24.74 -29.34 5.81
CA VAL A 31 23.79 -28.26 5.51
C VAL A 31 24.52 -26.92 5.60
N THR A 32 24.63 -26.23 4.47
CA THR A 32 25.30 -24.92 4.44
C THR A 32 24.45 -23.86 5.11
N VAL A 33 25.10 -22.96 5.85
CA VAL A 33 24.51 -21.70 6.32
C VAL A 33 25.52 -20.58 6.16
N SER A 34 25.09 -19.51 5.49
CA SER A 34 25.95 -18.35 5.19
C SER A 34 25.42 -17.10 5.86
N ARG A 35 26.34 -16.25 6.32
CA ARG A 35 26.00 -14.90 6.79
C ARG A 35 25.46 -14.03 5.66
N LEU A 36 25.85 -14.30 4.42
CA LEU A 36 25.37 -13.56 3.24
C LEU A 36 23.88 -13.78 2.96
N TRP A 37 23.24 -14.73 3.65
CA TRP A 37 21.81 -14.98 3.52
C TRP A 37 20.98 -14.11 4.49
N ILE A 38 21.62 -13.39 5.42
CA ILE A 38 20.89 -12.54 6.36
C ILE A 38 20.62 -11.18 5.72
N ASP A 39 19.36 -10.76 5.83
CA ASP A 39 18.85 -9.45 5.45
C ASP A 39 18.23 -8.80 6.71
N GLU A 40 18.77 -7.66 7.12
CA GLU A 40 18.31 -6.86 8.26
C GLU A 40 17.55 -5.59 7.80
N ASP A 41 17.51 -5.35 6.50
CA ASP A 41 17.01 -4.10 5.92
C ASP A 41 15.52 -4.19 5.57
N THR A 42 14.97 -5.41 5.47
CA THR A 42 13.53 -5.59 5.23
C THR A 42 12.69 -5.09 6.41
N VAL A 43 11.94 -4.00 6.18
CA VAL A 43 11.04 -3.37 7.15
C VAL A 43 10.02 -4.37 7.71
N GLY A 44 9.77 -4.29 9.02
CA GLY A 44 8.79 -5.13 9.72
C GLY A 44 9.33 -6.48 10.20
N TYR A 45 10.57 -6.83 9.86
CA TYR A 45 11.23 -8.05 10.34
C TYR A 45 12.49 -7.72 11.15
N PRO A 46 12.76 -8.44 12.26
CA PRO A 46 14.05 -8.32 12.95
C PRO A 46 15.23 -8.70 12.04
N PHE A 47 15.05 -9.75 11.24
CA PHE A 47 15.88 -10.14 10.11
C PHE A 47 15.15 -11.22 9.29
N LEU A 48 15.59 -11.44 8.05
CA LEU A 48 15.25 -12.59 7.22
C LEU A 48 16.51 -13.40 6.92
N LEU A 49 16.37 -14.73 6.88
CA LEU A 49 17.39 -15.64 6.38
C LEU A 49 16.94 -16.21 5.02
N HIS A 50 17.50 -15.68 3.94
CA HIS A 50 17.19 -16.06 2.55
C HIS A 50 17.89 -17.37 2.16
N VAL A 51 17.24 -18.50 2.41
CA VAL A 51 17.81 -19.83 2.20
C VAL A 51 17.71 -20.23 0.73
N PRO A 52 18.81 -20.48 0.01
CA PRO A 52 18.75 -20.93 -1.38
C PRO A 52 18.09 -22.31 -1.50
N VAL A 53 17.13 -22.43 -2.41
CA VAL A 53 16.46 -23.68 -2.81
C VAL A 53 16.54 -23.89 -4.33
N GLY A 54 17.68 -23.52 -4.90
CA GLY A 54 17.98 -23.55 -6.32
C GLY A 54 18.98 -22.46 -6.69
N ALA A 55 19.28 -22.32 -7.98
CA ALA A 55 20.23 -21.31 -8.46
C ALA A 55 19.72 -19.85 -8.31
N GLU A 56 18.41 -19.65 -8.42
CA GLU A 56 17.77 -18.32 -8.46
C GLU A 56 16.57 -18.21 -7.49
N LEU A 57 16.34 -19.22 -6.65
CA LEU A 57 15.20 -19.27 -5.73
C LEU A 57 15.70 -19.30 -4.29
N THR A 58 15.13 -18.43 -3.46
CA THR A 58 15.37 -18.40 -2.03
C THR A 58 14.05 -18.50 -1.27
N VAL A 59 14.06 -19.22 -0.15
CA VAL A 59 12.97 -19.19 0.83
C VAL A 59 13.37 -18.21 1.93
N PRO A 60 12.68 -17.08 2.09
CA PRO A 60 12.92 -16.16 3.19
C PRO A 60 12.37 -16.77 4.49
N LEU A 61 13.26 -17.09 5.42
CA LEU A 61 12.89 -17.55 6.76
C LEU A 61 12.92 -16.40 7.75
N ARG A 62 11.85 -16.23 8.50
CA ARG A 62 11.77 -15.24 9.57
C ARG A 62 11.73 -15.88 10.96
N PRO A 63 12.30 -15.23 11.97
CA PRO A 63 12.16 -15.67 13.36
C PRO A 63 10.72 -15.42 13.86
N ARG A 64 10.36 -16.05 14.98
CA ARG A 64 9.15 -15.68 15.72
C ARG A 64 9.34 -14.29 16.34
N GLU A 65 8.26 -13.52 16.47
CA GLU A 65 8.27 -12.11 16.90
C GLU A 65 8.92 -11.88 18.28
N ASP A 66 8.87 -12.88 19.16
CA ASP A 66 9.47 -12.82 20.49
C ASP A 66 11.00 -12.80 20.50
N ILE A 67 11.65 -13.06 19.35
CA ILE A 67 13.12 -12.95 19.24
C ILE A 67 13.60 -11.53 19.56
N ALA A 68 12.78 -10.52 19.28
CA ALA A 68 13.10 -9.12 19.55
C ALA A 68 13.24 -8.84 21.06
N TYR A 69 12.66 -9.70 21.90
CA TYR A 69 12.70 -9.62 23.36
C TYR A 69 13.59 -10.71 23.99
N ALA A 70 14.26 -11.53 23.17
CA ALA A 70 15.15 -12.57 23.65
C ALA A 70 16.41 -11.93 24.26
N ASN A 71 16.55 -12.03 25.58
CA ASN A 71 17.65 -11.43 26.35
C ASN A 71 18.62 -12.45 26.94
N ASP A 72 18.36 -13.75 26.74
CA ASP A 72 19.17 -14.84 27.25
C ASP A 72 19.57 -15.84 26.15
N ALA A 73 20.67 -16.55 26.41
CA ALA A 73 21.25 -17.51 25.46
C ALA A 73 20.34 -18.72 25.21
N GLU A 74 19.42 -19.04 26.12
CA GLU A 74 18.51 -20.16 25.98
C GLU A 74 17.42 -19.86 24.94
N ALA A 75 16.80 -18.67 25.04
CA ALA A 75 15.80 -18.19 24.09
C ALA A 75 16.36 -18.17 22.67
N ILE A 76 17.56 -17.63 22.49
CA ILE A 76 18.23 -17.56 21.19
C ILE A 76 18.61 -18.97 20.72
N GLY A 77 19.03 -19.83 21.64
CA GLY A 77 19.28 -21.25 21.38
C GLY A 77 18.06 -21.97 20.81
N ARG A 78 16.85 -21.64 21.28
CA ARG A 78 15.59 -22.17 20.73
C ARG A 78 15.34 -21.66 19.31
N HIS A 79 15.48 -20.35 19.05
CA HIS A 79 15.33 -19.80 17.71
C HIS A 79 16.35 -20.39 16.73
N ALA A 80 17.62 -20.47 17.11
CA ALA A 80 18.65 -21.13 16.31
C ALA A 80 18.32 -22.59 16.02
N GLY A 81 17.72 -23.30 16.99
CA GLY A 81 17.18 -24.65 16.80
C GLY A 81 16.07 -24.72 15.75
N HIS A 82 15.13 -23.76 15.76
CA HIS A 82 14.08 -23.68 14.73
C HIS A 82 14.66 -23.45 13.33
N PHE A 83 15.62 -22.54 13.18
CA PHE A 83 16.31 -22.31 11.90
C PHE A 83 17.09 -23.55 11.44
N ALA A 84 17.83 -24.21 12.33
CA ALA A 84 18.57 -25.42 11.98
C ALA A 84 17.64 -26.54 11.47
N ALA A 85 16.54 -26.80 12.18
CA ALA A 85 15.53 -27.78 11.75
C ALA A 85 14.87 -27.38 10.42
N ALA A 86 14.54 -26.10 10.24
CA ALA A 86 14.00 -25.57 8.99
C ALA A 86 14.96 -25.80 7.81
N LEU A 87 16.26 -25.51 7.99
CA LEU A 87 17.28 -25.70 6.96
C LEU A 87 17.40 -27.17 6.53
N ILE A 88 17.35 -28.11 7.48
CA ILE A 88 17.37 -29.56 7.19
C ILE A 88 16.16 -29.95 6.32
N ASN A 89 14.97 -29.47 6.70
CA ASN A 89 13.74 -29.77 5.95
C ASN A 89 13.73 -29.12 4.56
N LEU A 90 14.20 -27.87 4.45
CA LEU A 90 14.33 -27.17 3.16
C LEU A 90 15.30 -27.88 2.21
N LYS A 91 16.44 -28.36 2.72
CA LYS A 91 17.40 -29.13 1.90
C LYS A 91 16.75 -30.38 1.30
N ARG A 92 15.83 -31.03 2.02
CA ARG A 92 15.06 -32.18 1.50
C ARG A 92 13.95 -31.76 0.54
N ALA A 93 13.36 -30.58 0.75
CA ALA A 93 12.26 -30.05 -0.03
C ALA A 93 12.67 -29.35 -1.33
N GLU A 94 13.96 -29.06 -1.55
CA GLU A 94 14.49 -28.26 -2.66
C GLU A 94 13.88 -28.59 -4.03
N LYS A 95 13.86 -29.87 -4.42
CA LYS A 95 13.29 -30.29 -5.72
C LYS A 95 11.79 -30.05 -5.80
N MET A 96 11.07 -30.22 -4.69
CA MET A 96 9.63 -30.01 -4.62
C MET A 96 9.30 -28.53 -4.74
N LEU A 97 10.01 -27.68 -3.98
CA LEU A 97 9.87 -26.23 -4.02
C LEU A 97 10.24 -25.67 -5.40
N GLY A 98 11.34 -26.15 -6.00
CA GLY A 98 11.73 -25.78 -7.36
C GLY A 98 10.75 -26.24 -8.43
N LYS A 99 10.00 -27.34 -8.22
CA LYS A 99 8.87 -27.70 -9.10
C LYS A 99 7.69 -26.76 -8.87
N TYR A 100 7.31 -26.55 -7.62
CA TYR A 100 6.20 -25.70 -7.23
C TYR A 100 6.34 -24.26 -7.77
N ALA A 101 7.48 -23.60 -7.54
CA ALA A 101 7.73 -22.25 -8.08
C ALA A 101 7.70 -22.18 -9.61
N ARG A 102 8.14 -23.23 -10.31
CA ARG A 102 8.05 -23.30 -11.78
C ARG A 102 6.61 -23.45 -12.26
N ASP A 103 5.82 -24.26 -11.56
CA ASP A 103 4.41 -24.46 -11.89
C ASP A 103 3.60 -23.18 -11.61
N VAL A 104 3.83 -22.51 -10.48
CA VAL A 104 3.27 -21.17 -10.17
C VAL A 104 3.68 -20.15 -11.23
N ARG A 105 4.98 -20.09 -11.60
CA ARG A 105 5.45 -19.19 -12.66
C ARG A 105 4.77 -19.45 -13.99
N ARG A 106 4.58 -20.72 -14.37
CA ARG A 106 3.88 -21.06 -15.62
C ARG A 106 2.43 -20.58 -15.59
N ALA A 107 1.73 -20.80 -14.48
CA ALA A 107 0.36 -20.33 -14.30
C ALA A 107 0.30 -18.79 -14.36
N ALA A 108 1.17 -18.09 -13.63
CA ALA A 108 1.23 -16.63 -13.64
C ALA A 108 1.55 -16.05 -15.03
N VAL A 109 2.52 -16.62 -15.75
CA VAL A 109 2.82 -16.20 -17.13
C VAL A 109 1.62 -16.39 -18.04
N SER A 110 0.91 -17.52 -17.92
CA SER A 110 -0.29 -17.81 -18.72
C SER A 110 -1.41 -16.82 -18.44
N GLU A 111 -1.72 -16.56 -17.16
CA GLU A 111 -2.77 -15.64 -16.74
C GLU A 111 -2.47 -14.19 -17.12
N ILE A 112 -1.23 -13.74 -16.92
CA ILE A 112 -0.80 -12.40 -17.34
C ILE A 112 -0.84 -12.27 -18.87
N ALA A 113 -0.43 -13.30 -19.62
CA ALA A 113 -0.52 -13.28 -21.08
C ALA A 113 -1.97 -13.20 -21.58
N ALA A 114 -2.89 -13.91 -20.93
CA ALA A 114 -4.33 -13.85 -21.25
C ALA A 114 -4.89 -12.44 -20.99
N ALA A 115 -4.65 -11.89 -19.81
CA ALA A 115 -5.07 -10.53 -19.45
C ALA A 115 -4.52 -9.46 -20.40
N ARG A 116 -3.25 -9.58 -20.82
CA ARG A 116 -2.66 -8.68 -21.81
C ARG A 116 -3.27 -8.85 -23.21
N ALA A 117 -3.66 -10.06 -23.59
CA ALA A 117 -4.37 -10.29 -24.85
C ALA A 117 -5.77 -9.64 -24.86
N GLU A 118 -6.37 -9.44 -23.68
CA GLU A 118 -7.59 -8.64 -23.48
C GLU A 118 -7.35 -7.13 -23.40
N GLY A 119 -6.09 -6.68 -23.48
CA GLY A 119 -5.70 -5.27 -23.50
C GLY A 119 -5.32 -4.66 -22.15
N LEU A 120 -5.21 -5.45 -21.08
CA LEU A 120 -4.78 -4.95 -19.78
C LEU A 120 -3.24 -4.71 -19.73
N ASP A 121 -2.81 -3.54 -19.26
CA ASP A 121 -1.41 -3.24 -18.95
C ASP A 121 -1.02 -3.80 -17.57
N ILE A 122 -0.79 -5.10 -17.53
CA ILE A 122 -0.19 -5.79 -16.38
C ILE A 122 1.04 -6.58 -16.80
N LEU A 123 2.04 -6.68 -15.93
CA LEU A 123 3.24 -7.47 -16.15
C LEU A 123 3.60 -8.34 -14.95
N LEU A 124 4.10 -9.54 -15.23
CA LEU A 124 4.73 -10.37 -14.21
C LEU A 124 6.15 -9.87 -13.94
N GLU A 125 6.39 -9.35 -12.74
CA GLU A 125 7.73 -8.90 -12.32
C GLU A 125 8.55 -10.06 -11.76
N ARG A 126 7.97 -10.82 -10.81
CA ARG A 126 8.70 -11.85 -10.07
C ARG A 126 7.79 -12.98 -9.62
N VAL A 127 8.38 -14.17 -9.50
CA VAL A 127 7.82 -15.29 -8.72
C VAL A 127 8.87 -15.75 -7.72
N GLY A 128 8.47 -15.87 -6.45
CA GLY A 128 9.30 -16.27 -5.32
C GLY A 128 8.50 -16.99 -4.25
N PHE A 129 8.94 -16.87 -2.99
CA PHE A 129 8.26 -17.44 -1.83
C PHE A 129 8.00 -16.39 -0.77
N LYS A 130 6.84 -16.51 -0.12
CA LYS A 130 6.45 -15.66 1.01
C LYS A 130 7.40 -15.88 2.21
N PRO A 131 7.77 -14.83 2.95
CA PRO A 131 8.45 -14.97 4.23
C PRO A 131 7.74 -15.93 5.19
N THR A 132 8.40 -17.02 5.54
CA THR A 132 7.84 -18.12 6.31
C THR A 132 8.51 -18.23 7.66
N TYR A 133 7.75 -18.42 8.74
CA TYR A 133 8.35 -18.59 10.06
C TYR A 133 9.18 -19.88 10.12
N ALA A 134 10.43 -19.78 10.59
CA ALA A 134 11.30 -20.95 10.71
C ALA A 134 10.69 -22.06 11.58
N TYR A 135 9.93 -21.71 12.61
CA TYR A 135 9.30 -22.70 13.49
C TYR A 135 8.21 -23.54 12.77
N HIS A 136 7.52 -22.98 11.77
CA HIS A 136 6.55 -23.74 10.95
C HIS A 136 7.22 -24.80 10.08
N LEU A 137 8.54 -24.72 9.89
CA LEU A 137 9.29 -25.70 9.13
C LEU A 137 9.97 -26.76 10.02
N THR A 138 9.62 -26.83 11.31
CA THR A 138 10.22 -27.77 12.27
C THR A 138 9.49 -29.11 12.36
N HIS A 139 8.48 -29.35 11.51
CA HIS A 139 7.75 -30.61 11.45
C HIS A 139 8.69 -31.81 11.23
N SER A 140 8.35 -32.95 11.83
CA SER A 140 9.07 -34.21 11.64
C SER A 140 9.01 -34.72 10.20
N SER A 141 7.94 -34.38 9.48
CA SER A 141 7.78 -34.61 8.05
C SER A 141 8.21 -33.37 7.27
N TRP A 142 9.28 -33.50 6.48
CA TRP A 142 9.74 -32.42 5.60
C TRP A 142 8.68 -32.02 4.56
N LYS A 143 7.80 -32.95 4.17
CA LYS A 143 6.71 -32.68 3.23
C LYS A 143 5.67 -31.74 3.85
N GLU A 144 5.26 -32.03 5.09
CA GLU A 144 4.33 -31.18 5.83
C GLU A 144 4.94 -29.81 6.09
N ALA A 145 6.21 -29.76 6.51
CA ALA A 145 6.94 -28.49 6.65
C ALA A 145 6.87 -27.66 5.37
N ALA A 146 7.14 -28.26 4.21
CA ALA A 146 7.17 -27.55 2.95
C ALA A 146 5.78 -27.10 2.44
N LEU A 147 4.67 -27.67 2.93
CA LEU A 147 3.32 -27.18 2.64
C LEU A 147 3.02 -25.83 3.30
N HIS A 148 3.81 -25.42 4.31
CA HIS A 148 3.69 -24.08 4.90
C HIS A 148 4.35 -22.98 4.05
N ILE A 149 5.05 -23.34 2.97
CA ILE A 149 5.73 -22.39 2.10
C ILE A 149 4.79 -22.02 0.94
N LEU A 150 4.37 -20.75 0.93
CA LEU A 150 3.49 -20.21 -0.11
C LEU A 150 4.29 -19.54 -1.22
N GLY A 151 3.80 -19.67 -2.45
CA GLY A 151 4.29 -18.95 -3.60
C GLY A 151 3.98 -17.46 -3.48
N GLU A 152 4.88 -16.64 -3.97
CA GLU A 152 4.72 -15.19 -4.06
C GLU A 152 4.77 -14.78 -5.53
N VAL A 153 3.72 -14.12 -6.02
CA VAL A 153 3.63 -13.60 -7.38
C VAL A 153 3.60 -12.08 -7.29
N THR A 154 4.62 -11.42 -7.84
CA THR A 154 4.72 -9.96 -7.90
C THR A 154 4.29 -9.49 -9.28
N VAL A 155 3.28 -8.64 -9.34
CA VAL A 155 2.69 -8.13 -10.59
C VAL A 155 2.80 -6.63 -10.62
N ARG A 156 3.31 -6.07 -11.72
CA ARG A 156 3.25 -4.64 -12.01
C ARG A 156 1.92 -4.30 -12.68
N HIS A 157 1.28 -3.24 -12.20
CA HIS A 157 0.00 -2.74 -12.67
C HIS A 157 -0.09 -1.22 -12.39
N THR A 158 -1.24 -0.62 -12.67
CA THR A 158 -1.58 0.76 -12.34
C THR A 158 -2.17 0.83 -10.93
N SER A 159 -1.62 1.70 -10.11
CA SER A 159 -2.02 1.95 -8.72
C SER A 159 -3.30 2.79 -8.65
N PHE A 160 -3.84 2.89 -7.44
CA PHE A 160 -4.91 3.85 -7.11
C PHE A 160 -4.57 5.31 -7.45
N TYR A 161 -3.29 5.65 -7.55
CA TYR A 161 -2.79 6.98 -7.93
C TYR A 161 -2.58 7.12 -9.44
N LEU A 162 -3.04 6.15 -10.24
CA LEU A 162 -2.81 6.06 -11.68
C LEU A 162 -1.33 6.02 -12.08
N ARG A 163 -0.49 5.40 -11.24
CA ARG A 163 0.95 5.25 -11.47
C ARG A 163 1.37 3.78 -11.53
N PRO A 164 2.49 3.43 -12.18
CA PRO A 164 3.04 2.09 -12.09
C PRO A 164 3.35 1.71 -10.64
N GLU A 165 2.84 0.58 -10.19
CA GLU A 165 3.08 -0.01 -8.88
C GLU A 165 3.22 -1.53 -9.01
N THR A 166 3.75 -2.18 -7.97
CA THR A 166 3.77 -3.63 -7.86
C THR A 166 2.94 -4.12 -6.68
N SER A 167 2.04 -5.06 -6.93
CA SER A 167 1.33 -5.81 -5.88
C SER A 167 1.89 -7.21 -5.71
N VAL A 168 1.73 -7.75 -4.51
CA VAL A 168 2.18 -9.10 -4.14
C VAL A 168 0.96 -9.96 -3.84
N LEU A 169 0.86 -11.09 -4.55
CA LEU A 169 -0.17 -12.11 -4.36
C LEU A 169 0.46 -13.36 -3.76
N TRP A 170 -0.20 -13.94 -2.77
CA TRP A 170 0.24 -15.18 -2.14
C TRP A 170 -0.61 -16.34 -2.64
N VAL A 171 0.06 -17.39 -3.06
CA VAL A 171 -0.55 -18.50 -3.78
C VAL A 171 -0.28 -19.78 -3.00
N GLU A 172 -1.30 -20.60 -2.74
CA GLU A 172 -1.14 -21.91 -2.12
C GLU A 172 -0.81 -22.95 -3.19
N GLU A 173 -1.62 -23.03 -4.24
CA GLU A 173 -1.41 -23.95 -5.36
C GLU A 173 -1.30 -23.20 -6.70
N PRO A 174 -0.58 -23.74 -7.72
CA PRO A 174 -0.53 -23.11 -9.04
C PRO A 174 -1.90 -22.83 -9.67
N ALA A 175 -2.94 -23.60 -9.29
CA ALA A 175 -4.30 -23.40 -9.76
C ALA A 175 -4.98 -22.15 -9.15
N ASP A 176 -4.52 -21.66 -8.00
CA ASP A 176 -5.08 -20.48 -7.34
C ASP A 176 -4.69 -19.17 -8.03
N VAL A 177 -3.63 -19.18 -8.86
CA VAL A 177 -3.09 -17.95 -9.48
C VAL A 177 -4.16 -17.16 -10.23
N ALA A 178 -5.05 -17.84 -10.96
CA ALA A 178 -6.12 -17.18 -11.69
C ALA A 178 -7.09 -16.45 -10.74
N ARG A 179 -7.48 -17.12 -9.65
CA ARG A 179 -8.39 -16.57 -8.64
C ARG A 179 -7.76 -15.39 -7.91
N GLU A 180 -6.49 -15.51 -7.50
CA GLU A 180 -5.77 -14.44 -6.80
C GLU A 180 -5.52 -13.20 -7.69
N LEU A 181 -5.52 -13.36 -9.02
CA LEU A 181 -5.35 -12.25 -9.97
C LEU A 181 -6.65 -11.53 -10.33
N GLU A 182 -7.82 -12.09 -10.03
CA GLU A 182 -9.08 -11.60 -10.59
C GLU A 182 -9.40 -10.17 -10.12
N ASP A 183 -9.34 -9.92 -8.81
CA ASP A 183 -9.58 -8.60 -8.24
C ASP A 183 -8.59 -7.56 -8.82
N LEU A 184 -7.33 -7.96 -9.01
CA LEU A 184 -6.31 -7.09 -9.60
C LEU A 184 -6.60 -6.76 -11.07
N LYS A 185 -7.14 -7.71 -11.85
CA LYS A 185 -7.53 -7.49 -13.25
C LYS A 185 -8.72 -6.53 -13.34
N GLU A 186 -9.71 -6.67 -12.46
CA GLU A 186 -10.87 -5.78 -12.41
C GLU A 186 -10.45 -4.34 -12.06
N GLU A 187 -9.66 -4.18 -11.00
CA GLU A 187 -9.11 -2.88 -10.61
C GLU A 187 -8.25 -2.25 -11.70
N GLN A 188 -7.39 -3.05 -12.35
CA GLN A 188 -6.55 -2.55 -13.44
C GLN A 188 -7.39 -2.03 -14.60
N ARG A 189 -8.46 -2.73 -14.97
CA ARG A 189 -9.32 -2.31 -16.09
C ARG A 189 -9.90 -0.93 -15.82
N GLY A 190 -10.50 -0.73 -14.64
CA GLY A 190 -11.05 0.57 -14.25
C GLY A 190 -9.99 1.68 -14.23
N ARG A 191 -8.83 1.42 -13.62
CA ARG A 191 -7.73 2.40 -13.56
C ARG A 191 -7.15 2.72 -14.94
N GLN A 192 -7.03 1.74 -15.82
CA GLN A 192 -6.53 1.94 -17.18
C GLN A 192 -7.51 2.78 -18.01
N ASP A 193 -8.82 2.53 -17.88
CA ASP A 193 -9.83 3.35 -18.54
C ASP A 193 -9.76 4.81 -18.05
N GLU A 194 -9.55 5.04 -16.75
CA GLU A 194 -9.32 6.37 -16.17
C GLU A 194 -8.06 7.05 -16.73
N VAL A 195 -6.95 6.32 -16.87
CA VAL A 195 -5.72 6.87 -17.51
C VAL A 195 -6.00 7.27 -18.96
N VAL A 196 -6.65 6.40 -19.74
CA VAL A 196 -6.96 6.66 -21.15
C VAL A 196 -7.89 7.87 -21.29
N GLU A 197 -8.87 8.03 -20.40
CA GLU A 197 -9.78 9.18 -20.40
C GLU A 197 -9.03 10.49 -20.14
N LEU A 198 -8.13 10.51 -19.16
CA LEU A 198 -7.30 11.68 -18.85
C LEU A 198 -6.34 12.02 -19.99
N GLU A 199 -5.66 11.02 -20.55
CA GLU A 199 -4.77 11.19 -21.71
C GLU A 199 -5.52 11.71 -22.95
N ALA A 200 -6.73 11.20 -23.21
CA ALA A 200 -7.57 11.64 -24.32
C ALA A 200 -8.01 13.11 -24.18
N ARG A 201 -8.20 13.58 -22.95
CA ARG A 201 -8.46 14.99 -22.64
C ARG A 201 -7.19 15.84 -22.66
N GLY A 202 -6.01 15.21 -22.56
CA GLY A 202 -4.70 15.87 -22.60
C GLY A 202 -4.26 16.44 -21.25
N PHE A 203 -4.69 15.81 -20.14
CA PHE A 203 -4.42 16.27 -18.78
C PHE A 203 -3.99 15.14 -17.86
N ASP A 204 -3.34 15.49 -16.76
CA ASP A 204 -2.86 14.56 -15.76
C ASP A 204 -3.80 14.40 -14.57
N LEU A 205 -4.50 15.49 -14.21
CA LEU A 205 -5.32 15.56 -13.02
C LEU A 205 -6.63 16.31 -13.29
N GLU A 206 -7.68 15.88 -12.60
CA GLU A 206 -8.95 16.60 -12.44
C GLU A 206 -9.02 17.16 -11.02
N VAL A 207 -9.26 18.46 -10.88
CA VAL A 207 -9.25 19.16 -9.60
C VAL A 207 -10.63 19.74 -9.37
N ASP A 208 -11.21 19.48 -8.20
CA ASP A 208 -12.50 20.10 -7.85
C ASP A 208 -12.34 21.59 -7.51
N ALA A 209 -13.41 22.36 -7.73
CA ALA A 209 -13.39 23.80 -7.49
C ALA A 209 -13.13 24.20 -6.02
N ILE A 210 -13.55 23.39 -5.04
CA ILE A 210 -13.29 23.68 -3.61
C ILE A 210 -11.80 23.63 -3.35
N THR A 211 -11.10 22.63 -3.88
CA THR A 211 -9.66 22.49 -3.76
C THR A 211 -8.93 23.72 -4.31
N LEU A 212 -9.28 24.19 -5.51
CA LEU A 212 -8.68 25.40 -6.08
C LEU A 212 -9.01 26.66 -5.28
N ASP A 213 -10.25 26.80 -4.82
CA ASP A 213 -10.67 27.93 -4.00
C ASP A 213 -9.94 27.98 -2.65
N LEU A 214 -9.66 26.82 -2.04
CA LEU A 214 -8.84 26.72 -0.82
C LEU A 214 -7.40 27.18 -1.07
N LEU A 215 -6.78 26.71 -2.16
CA LEU A 215 -5.42 27.16 -2.53
C LEU A 215 -5.38 28.69 -2.72
N ASN A 216 -6.36 29.23 -3.45
CA ASN A 216 -6.48 30.67 -3.70
C ASN A 216 -6.73 31.47 -2.40
N ALA A 217 -7.62 30.99 -1.53
CA ALA A 217 -7.96 31.65 -0.27
C ALA A 217 -6.76 31.78 0.67
N HIS A 218 -5.81 30.84 0.60
CA HIS A 218 -4.58 30.86 1.39
C HIS A 218 -3.36 31.42 0.61
N GLY A 219 -3.57 32.00 -0.58
CA GLY A 219 -2.50 32.62 -1.38
C GLY A 219 -1.44 31.65 -1.89
N LEU A 220 -1.80 30.38 -2.07
CA LEU A 220 -0.91 29.33 -2.56
C LEU A 220 -0.88 29.32 -4.09
N ASP A 221 0.29 29.07 -4.67
CA ASP A 221 0.43 28.86 -6.11
C ASP A 221 -0.15 27.49 -6.48
N ALA A 222 -1.37 27.49 -7.01
CA ALA A 222 -2.10 26.28 -7.34
C ALA A 222 -1.33 25.39 -8.34
N ALA A 223 -0.66 25.97 -9.34
CA ALA A 223 0.08 25.19 -10.32
C ALA A 223 1.30 24.53 -9.69
N ALA A 224 2.02 25.24 -8.82
CA ALA A 224 3.17 24.67 -8.10
C ALA A 224 2.74 23.53 -7.17
N VAL A 225 1.67 23.73 -6.38
CA VAL A 225 1.15 22.72 -5.45
C VAL A 225 0.62 21.50 -6.21
N LEU A 226 -0.14 21.68 -7.29
CA LEU A 226 -0.68 20.55 -8.06
C LEU A 226 0.42 19.74 -8.77
N ARG A 227 1.52 20.38 -9.21
CA ARG A 227 2.70 19.64 -9.68
C ARG A 227 3.34 18.81 -8.55
N GLU A 228 3.35 19.32 -7.33
CA GLU A 228 3.84 18.58 -6.17
C GLU A 228 2.91 17.40 -5.85
N VAL A 229 1.59 17.61 -5.86
CA VAL A 229 0.59 16.55 -5.68
C VAL A 229 0.73 15.48 -6.76
N TRP A 230 0.93 15.85 -8.03
CA TRP A 230 1.14 14.88 -9.11
C TRP A 230 2.38 13.99 -8.89
N LYS A 231 3.42 14.50 -8.22
CA LYS A 231 4.66 13.76 -7.91
C LYS A 231 4.54 12.93 -6.64
N GLU A 232 4.11 13.58 -5.56
CA GLU A 232 4.15 13.03 -4.20
C GLU A 232 2.85 12.35 -3.80
N GLN A 233 1.77 12.51 -4.59
CA GLN A 233 0.41 11.96 -4.42
C GLN A 233 -0.36 12.50 -3.21
N CYS A 234 0.36 12.92 -2.16
CA CYS A 234 -0.16 13.51 -0.94
C CYS A 234 0.74 14.67 -0.51
N VAL A 235 0.17 15.87 -0.42
CA VAL A 235 0.88 17.09 -0.01
C VAL A 235 0.19 17.68 1.20
N ASN A 236 0.95 17.94 2.26
CA ASN A 236 0.43 18.51 3.50
C ASN A 236 1.02 19.92 3.69
N LEU A 237 0.17 20.93 3.57
CA LEU A 237 0.54 22.34 3.66
C LEU A 237 0.17 22.89 5.03
N ARG A 238 1.01 23.78 5.55
CA ARG A 238 0.67 24.60 6.71
C ARG A 238 0.13 25.93 6.22
N VAL A 239 -1.07 26.29 6.66
CA VAL A 239 -1.73 27.55 6.27
C VAL A 239 -2.26 28.25 7.51
N GLU A 240 -2.50 29.55 7.40
CA GLU A 240 -3.17 30.31 8.44
C GLU A 240 -4.66 30.45 8.11
N ASP A 241 -5.53 30.08 9.05
CA ASP A 241 -6.94 30.45 9.06
C ASP A 241 -7.21 31.27 10.33
N ARG A 242 -7.59 32.54 10.14
CA ARG A 242 -8.00 33.46 11.23
C ARG A 242 -6.98 33.60 12.37
N GLY A 243 -5.70 33.67 12.04
CA GLY A 243 -4.64 33.80 13.03
C GLY A 243 -4.29 32.49 13.75
N ARG A 244 -4.76 31.33 13.26
CA ARG A 244 -4.36 30.00 13.72
C ARG A 244 -3.70 29.23 12.59
N GLU A 245 -2.58 28.58 12.89
CA GLU A 245 -1.98 27.60 11.98
C GLU A 245 -2.88 26.36 11.92
N THR A 246 -3.19 25.91 10.70
CA THR A 246 -3.95 24.70 10.40
C THR A 246 -3.32 23.95 9.22
N HIS A 247 -3.83 22.75 8.94
CA HIS A 247 -3.36 21.89 7.87
C HIS A 247 -4.33 21.85 6.69
N LEU A 248 -3.80 22.05 5.49
CA LEU A 248 -4.47 21.80 4.23
C LEU A 248 -3.77 20.63 3.56
N SER A 249 -4.45 19.49 3.47
CA SER A 249 -3.92 18.28 2.86
C SER A 249 -4.56 18.06 1.50
N LEU A 250 -3.76 17.84 0.47
CA LEU A 250 -4.23 17.51 -0.87
C LEU A 250 -3.81 16.09 -1.21
N VAL A 251 -4.74 15.31 -1.74
CA VAL A 251 -4.49 13.92 -2.15
C VAL A 251 -4.99 13.74 -3.57
N SER A 252 -4.15 13.15 -4.42
CA SER A 252 -4.59 12.63 -5.71
C SER A 252 -5.10 11.19 -5.55
N PHE A 253 -6.16 10.81 -6.24
CA PHE A 253 -6.60 9.42 -6.37
C PHE A 253 -7.43 9.28 -7.65
N SER A 254 -7.25 8.19 -8.41
CA SER A 254 -7.97 8.00 -9.69
C SER A 254 -7.89 9.24 -10.60
N GLY A 255 -6.72 9.90 -10.60
CA GLY A 255 -6.48 11.14 -11.34
C GLY A 255 -7.25 12.36 -10.83
N LYS A 256 -7.99 12.26 -9.73
CA LYS A 256 -8.71 13.38 -9.09
C LYS A 256 -7.91 13.92 -7.93
N VAL A 257 -7.89 15.23 -7.76
CA VAL A 257 -7.31 15.89 -6.59
C VAL A 257 -8.43 16.42 -5.72
N THR A 258 -8.42 16.04 -4.44
CA THR A 258 -9.27 16.63 -3.42
C THR A 258 -8.43 17.18 -2.27
N ALA A 259 -8.99 18.16 -1.59
CA ALA A 259 -8.43 18.74 -0.38
C ALA A 259 -9.21 18.31 0.86
N SER A 260 -8.52 18.09 1.96
CA SER A 260 -9.10 18.08 3.30
C SER A 260 -8.60 19.26 4.13
N PHE A 261 -9.49 19.84 4.93
CA PHE A 261 -9.21 21.08 5.64
C PHE A 261 -9.97 21.13 6.98
N GLU A 262 -9.23 21.45 8.04
CA GLU A 262 -9.80 21.65 9.37
C GLU A 262 -10.24 23.11 9.55
N LEU A 263 -11.51 23.29 9.93
CA LEU A 263 -12.16 24.56 10.22
C LEU A 263 -12.46 24.65 11.72
N GLU A 264 -12.71 25.86 12.21
CA GLU A 264 -12.98 26.13 13.64
C GLU A 264 -14.06 25.23 14.29
N ASN A 265 -15.14 24.90 13.56
CA ASN A 265 -16.24 24.05 14.05
C ASN A 265 -16.69 23.00 13.01
N ALA A 266 -15.84 22.70 12.04
CA ALA A 266 -16.19 21.78 10.96
C ALA A 266 -14.93 21.16 10.36
N TYR A 267 -15.13 20.10 9.59
CA TYR A 267 -14.06 19.48 8.83
C TYR A 267 -14.55 19.13 7.43
N TRP A 268 -13.74 19.47 6.44
CA TRP A 268 -13.93 19.10 5.04
C TRP A 268 -12.97 17.95 4.72
N ASN A 269 -13.48 16.84 4.19
CA ASN A 269 -12.66 15.68 3.83
C ASN A 269 -12.44 15.48 2.32
N GLY A 270 -12.87 16.43 1.49
CA GLY A 270 -12.84 16.31 0.03
C GLY A 270 -14.16 15.86 -0.61
N GLU A 271 -15.11 15.36 0.17
CA GLU A 271 -16.42 14.89 -0.31
C GLU A 271 -17.58 15.51 0.50
N HIS A 272 -17.40 15.59 1.81
CA HIS A 272 -18.40 16.02 2.76
C HIS A 272 -17.80 17.02 3.76
N LEU A 273 -18.64 17.96 4.17
CA LEU A 273 -18.40 18.81 5.31
C LEU A 273 -19.20 18.27 6.50
N TRP A 274 -18.59 18.09 7.66
CA TRP A 274 -19.35 17.82 8.89
C TRP A 274 -18.96 18.79 9.99
N PHE A 275 -19.91 19.08 10.87
CA PHE A 275 -19.70 19.98 12.01
C PHE A 275 -19.16 19.21 13.20
N THR A 276 -18.15 19.77 13.88
CA THR A 276 -17.59 19.20 15.11
C THR A 276 -18.46 19.62 16.30
N GLY A 277 -18.93 18.67 17.11
CA GLY A 277 -19.83 18.92 18.25
C GLY A 277 -20.73 17.75 18.59
N ASP A 278 -21.67 17.94 19.54
CA ASP A 278 -22.56 16.88 20.05
C ASP A 278 -23.43 16.27 18.93
N GLU A 279 -23.00 15.09 18.45
CA GLU A 279 -23.49 14.38 17.25
C GLU A 279 -24.95 13.95 17.36
N GLN A 280 -25.53 13.95 18.56
CA GLN A 280 -26.84 13.36 18.84
C GLN A 280 -28.03 14.30 18.63
N ALA A 281 -27.83 15.59 18.30
CA ALA A 281 -28.89 16.60 18.45
C ALA A 281 -29.18 17.52 17.25
N LYS A 282 -28.60 17.32 16.06
CA LYS A 282 -28.80 18.27 14.96
C LYS A 282 -29.15 17.58 13.63
N ASP A 283 -30.39 17.81 13.19
CA ASP A 283 -30.87 17.57 11.83
C ASP A 283 -30.51 18.78 10.97
N TYR A 284 -29.59 18.59 10.03
CA TYR A 284 -29.13 19.65 9.12
C TYR A 284 -29.89 19.71 7.79
N LYS A 285 -30.94 18.91 7.59
CA LYS A 285 -31.71 18.91 6.31
C LYS A 285 -32.32 20.27 5.98
N HIS A 286 -32.60 21.10 6.99
CA HIS A 286 -33.07 22.47 6.80
C HIS A 286 -32.05 23.38 6.10
N LEU A 287 -30.76 22.99 6.06
CA LEU A 287 -29.70 23.71 5.36
C LEU A 287 -29.70 23.44 3.85
N VAL A 288 -30.40 22.42 3.34
CA VAL A 288 -30.46 22.12 1.91
C VAL A 288 -30.97 23.36 1.14
N GLY A 289 -30.19 23.80 0.14
CA GLY A 289 -30.43 25.01 -0.64
C GLY A 289 -29.98 26.32 0.02
N GLN A 290 -29.58 26.31 1.29
CA GLN A 290 -29.07 27.47 2.03
C GLN A 290 -27.55 27.61 1.88
N PRO A 291 -27.01 28.84 1.93
CA PRO A 291 -25.57 29.06 2.08
C PRO A 291 -25.11 28.72 3.50
N LEU A 292 -23.83 28.34 3.66
CA LEU A 292 -23.28 27.99 4.97
C LEU A 292 -22.82 29.16 5.83
N GLY A 293 -22.90 30.41 5.37
CA GLY A 293 -22.25 31.57 5.99
C GLY A 293 -22.57 31.83 7.47
N GLU A 294 -23.73 31.37 7.96
CA GLU A 294 -24.10 31.45 9.39
C GLU A 294 -23.40 30.38 10.24
N SER A 295 -23.04 29.24 9.66
CA SER A 295 -22.45 28.07 10.33
C SER A 295 -20.96 27.90 10.07
N VAL A 296 -20.53 28.10 8.81
CA VAL A 296 -19.13 28.08 8.37
C VAL A 296 -18.79 29.43 7.80
N ARG A 297 -17.66 29.94 8.29
CA ARG A 297 -17.33 31.35 8.22
C ARG A 297 -16.09 31.56 7.33
N HIS A 298 -15.46 30.45 6.88
CA HIS A 298 -14.38 30.41 5.91
C HIS A 298 -14.92 30.78 4.51
N PRO A 299 -14.25 31.66 3.75
CA PRO A 299 -14.81 32.27 2.52
C PRO A 299 -15.19 31.25 1.45
N VAL A 300 -14.44 30.16 1.32
CA VAL A 300 -14.70 29.09 0.35
C VAL A 300 -16.02 28.37 0.60
N PHE A 301 -16.38 28.18 1.87
CA PHE A 301 -17.57 27.41 2.26
C PHE A 301 -18.77 28.30 2.53
N ALA A 302 -18.56 29.51 3.06
CA ALA A 302 -19.63 30.40 3.52
C ALA A 302 -20.69 30.73 2.45
N SER A 303 -20.27 30.82 1.18
CA SER A 303 -21.17 31.14 0.06
C SER A 303 -21.72 29.91 -0.67
N ARG A 304 -21.17 28.71 -0.41
CA ARG A 304 -21.57 27.48 -1.10
C ARG A 304 -22.90 27.00 -0.54
N ARG A 305 -23.77 26.58 -1.46
CA ARG A 305 -25.09 26.02 -1.14
C ARG A 305 -24.96 24.54 -0.80
N VAL A 306 -25.71 24.13 0.21
CA VAL A 306 -25.87 22.70 0.52
C VAL A 306 -26.73 22.05 -0.54
N VAL A 307 -26.21 20.99 -1.15
CA VAL A 307 -26.93 20.20 -2.17
C VAL A 307 -27.75 19.11 -1.50
N ASP A 308 -27.19 18.47 -0.48
CA ASP A 308 -27.85 17.39 0.24
C ASP A 308 -27.26 17.25 1.66
N VAL A 309 -27.94 16.46 2.50
CA VAL A 309 -27.46 16.05 3.83
C VAL A 309 -27.64 14.55 3.98
N VAL A 310 -26.52 13.83 4.14
CA VAL A 310 -26.49 12.37 4.25
C VAL A 310 -26.15 11.97 5.68
N HIS A 311 -26.88 11.00 6.23
CA HIS A 311 -26.62 10.50 7.58
C HIS A 311 -25.73 9.25 7.54
N ARG A 312 -24.52 9.35 8.11
CA ARG A 312 -23.53 8.25 8.22
C ARG A 312 -22.89 8.27 9.62
N HIS A 313 -23.70 8.01 10.65
CA HIS A 313 -23.38 8.19 12.09
C HIS A 313 -23.59 9.60 12.62
N ALA A 314 -23.24 10.62 11.82
CA ALA A 314 -23.65 12.01 12.00
C ALA A 314 -24.17 12.56 10.67
N ASP A 315 -24.76 13.75 10.69
CA ASP A 315 -25.19 14.44 9.46
C ASP A 315 -23.97 15.03 8.73
N HIS A 316 -23.78 14.62 7.48
CA HIS A 316 -22.76 15.10 6.56
C HIS A 316 -23.40 16.04 5.52
N ILE A 317 -22.86 17.26 5.43
CA ILE A 317 -23.25 18.27 4.45
C ILE A 317 -22.58 17.95 3.12
N VAL A 318 -23.39 17.79 2.08
CA VAL A 318 -22.93 17.60 0.70
C VAL A 318 -22.93 18.95 -0.02
N LEU A 319 -21.79 19.29 -0.58
CA LEU A 319 -21.61 20.48 -1.41
C LEU A 319 -21.49 20.10 -2.89
N ASP A 320 -21.77 21.04 -3.77
CA ASP A 320 -21.61 20.84 -5.20
C ASP A 320 -20.13 20.75 -5.58
N LEU A 321 -19.74 19.60 -6.14
CA LEU A 321 -18.41 19.31 -6.68
C LEU A 321 -18.42 19.10 -8.20
N SER A 322 -19.52 19.46 -8.88
CA SER A 322 -19.68 19.27 -10.33
C SER A 322 -18.73 20.12 -11.17
N GLU A 323 -18.32 21.30 -10.66
CA GLU A 323 -17.29 22.10 -11.32
C GLU A 323 -15.92 21.44 -11.14
N LYS A 324 -15.38 20.98 -12.27
CA LYS A 324 -14.06 20.35 -12.39
C LYS A 324 -13.14 21.20 -13.26
N VAL A 325 -11.87 21.22 -12.89
CA VAL A 325 -10.81 21.89 -13.63
C VAL A 325 -9.72 20.88 -13.92
N LEU A 326 -9.31 20.79 -15.17
CA LEU A 326 -8.29 19.87 -15.61
C LEU A 326 -6.91 20.51 -15.52
N PHE A 327 -5.91 19.72 -15.15
CA PHE A 327 -4.56 20.18 -14.89
C PHE A 327 -3.55 19.34 -15.67
N ASP A 328 -2.67 20.04 -16.39
CA ASP A 328 -1.52 19.48 -17.09
C ASP A 328 -0.27 19.74 -16.23
N ALA A 329 0.37 18.69 -15.74
CA ALA A 329 1.51 18.77 -14.84
C ALA A 329 2.79 19.26 -15.54
N ASP A 330 2.94 18.94 -16.83
CA ASP A 330 4.09 19.34 -17.64
C ASP A 330 4.08 20.86 -17.89
N THR A 331 2.94 21.40 -18.32
CA THR A 331 2.82 22.84 -18.61
C THR A 331 2.40 23.67 -17.40
N GLY A 332 1.79 23.04 -16.38
CA GLY A 332 1.17 23.69 -15.22
C GLY A 332 -0.11 24.46 -15.55
N ARG A 333 -0.75 24.16 -16.68
CA ARG A 333 -1.97 24.85 -17.12
C ARG A 333 -3.20 24.24 -16.48
N LEU A 334 -4.14 25.12 -16.13
CA LEU A 334 -5.48 24.78 -15.66
C LEU A 334 -6.48 25.06 -16.78
N PHE A 335 -7.33 24.09 -17.09
CA PHE A 335 -8.34 24.15 -18.13
C PHE A 335 -9.70 23.96 -17.48
N ARG A 336 -10.58 24.94 -17.63
CA ARG A 336 -11.99 24.73 -17.32
C ARG A 336 -12.59 24.02 -18.52
N GLU A 337 -13.29 22.91 -18.31
CA GLU A 337 -14.18 22.41 -19.35
C GLU A 337 -15.19 23.52 -19.63
N GLU A 338 -15.03 24.20 -20.77
CA GLU A 338 -16.15 24.91 -21.34
C GLU A 338 -17.18 23.84 -21.67
N VAL A 339 -18.23 23.77 -20.86
CA VAL A 339 -19.41 22.96 -21.16
C VAL A 339 -19.86 23.40 -22.55
N LEU A 340 -19.50 22.62 -23.57
CA LEU A 340 -20.11 22.71 -24.88
C LEU A 340 -21.55 22.28 -24.65
N ALA A 341 -22.42 23.26 -24.41
CA ALA A 341 -23.85 23.09 -24.45
C ALA A 341 -24.19 22.54 -25.86
N ALA A 342 -24.51 21.25 -25.91
CA ALA A 342 -25.07 20.59 -27.07
C ALA A 342 -26.60 20.55 -26.94
#